data_AF-A0A6H9HUH6-F1
#
_entry.id   AF-A0A6H9HUH6-F1
#
_cell.length_a   1.000
_cell.length_b   1.000
_cell.length_c   1.000
_cell.angle_alpha   90.00
_cell.angle_beta   90.00
_cell.angle_gamma   90.00
#
_symmetry.space_group_name_H-M   'P 1'
#
loop_
_entity.id
_entity.type
_entity.pdbx_description
1 polymer ?
#
loop_
_entity_poly.entity_id
_entity_poly.type
_entity_poly.pdbx_seq_one_letter_code
_entity_poly.pdbx_strand_id
1 'polypeptide(L)'
;MTTKANPPRKSQATVALLDAYNRLRDGKGTATNGKLSITNVAREAGVSRATAYRCSKLLALFDEAPKPPKAKPQSTSGKAELRNVINQLLNRIIMLEAALEAKDAELRQLRSMLPKPRPADS
;
A
#
# COMPACT_ATOMS: atom_id res chain seq x y z
N MET A 1 19.95 38.74 -44.08
CA MET A 1 19.53 38.76 -42.66
C MET A 1 19.48 37.33 -42.15
N THR A 2 20.52 36.87 -41.44
CA THR A 2 20.60 35.49 -40.93
C THR A 2 20.18 35.46 -39.46
N THR A 3 18.98 34.95 -39.17
CA THR A 3 18.50 34.73 -37.80
C THR A 3 19.29 33.59 -37.16
N LYS A 4 20.19 33.94 -36.23
CA LYS A 4 20.93 33.01 -35.39
C LYS A 4 19.92 32.29 -34.47
N ALA A 5 19.74 30.98 -34.65
CA ALA A 5 18.92 30.17 -33.76
C ALA A 5 19.50 30.20 -32.35
N ASN A 6 18.72 30.73 -31.40
CA ASN A 6 19.08 30.80 -29.99
C ASN A 6 19.11 29.36 -29.41
N PRO A 7 20.20 28.89 -28.79
CA PRO A 7 20.23 27.54 -28.22
C PRO A 7 19.17 27.40 -27.11
N PRO A 8 18.52 26.24 -26.97
CA PRO A 8 17.47 26.06 -25.97
C PRO A 8 18.07 26.16 -24.56
N ARG A 9 17.75 27.24 -23.84
CA ARG A 9 18.08 27.36 -22.41
C ARG A 9 17.44 26.19 -21.67
N LYS A 10 18.25 25.37 -20.98
CA LYS A 10 17.73 24.28 -20.12
C LYS A 10 16.82 24.92 -19.07
N SER A 11 15.55 24.51 -19.00
CA SER A 11 14.66 25.01 -17.95
C SER A 11 15.18 24.57 -16.59
N GLN A 12 15.06 25.43 -15.56
CA GLN A 12 15.47 25.12 -14.19
C GLN A 12 14.85 23.81 -13.69
N ALA A 13 13.59 23.54 -14.07
CA ALA A 13 12.91 22.27 -13.79
C ALA A 13 13.61 21.06 -14.42
N THR A 14 14.14 21.17 -15.64
CA THR A 14 14.90 20.09 -16.27
C THR A 14 16.18 19.80 -15.49
N VAL A 15 16.89 20.83 -15.05
CA VAL A 15 18.12 20.66 -14.26
C VAL A 15 17.82 19.96 -12.94
N ALA A 16 16.78 20.42 -12.22
CA ALA A 16 16.36 19.83 -10.95
C ALA A 16 15.94 18.35 -11.10
N LEU A 17 15.21 18.01 -12.17
CA LEU A 17 14.81 16.63 -12.45
C LEU A 17 16.01 15.71 -12.73
N LEU A 18 16.99 16.18 -13.50
CA LEU A 18 18.18 15.38 -13.83
C LEU A 18 19.10 15.21 -12.61
N ASP A 19 19.24 16.24 -11.78
CA ASP A 19 19.98 16.14 -10.52
C ASP A 19 19.31 15.14 -9.55
N ALA A 20 17.98 15.26 -9.36
CA ALA A 20 17.21 14.33 -8.56
C ALA A 20 17.29 12.87 -9.06
N TYR A 21 17.30 12.67 -10.38
CA TYR A 21 17.52 11.35 -10.99
C TYR A 21 18.88 10.77 -10.60
N ASN A 22 19.96 11.54 -10.71
CA ASN A 22 21.30 11.09 -10.35
C ASN A 22 21.40 10.77 -8.85
N ARG A 23 20.87 11.64 -7.98
CA ARG A 23 20.83 11.39 -6.53
C ARG A 23 20.11 10.09 -6.18
N LEU A 24 18.94 9.85 -6.77
CA LEU A 24 18.20 8.60 -6.54
C LEU A 24 18.91 7.37 -7.09
N ARG A 25 19.59 7.49 -8.25
CA ARG A 25 20.39 6.41 -8.83
C ARG A 25 21.55 6.02 -7.92
N ASP A 26 22.16 6.99 -7.26
CA ASP A 26 23.26 6.78 -6.30
C ASP A 26 22.76 6.35 -4.91
N GLY A 27 21.45 6.14 -4.73
CA GLY A 27 20.85 5.77 -3.44
C GLY A 27 20.78 6.91 -2.41
N LYS A 28 21.02 8.15 -2.84
CA LYS A 28 21.07 9.36 -1.99
C LYS A 28 19.75 10.14 -2.00
N GLY A 29 18.62 9.42 -2.05
CA GLY A 29 17.30 10.04 -1.94
C GLY A 29 17.11 10.73 -0.59
N THR A 30 16.52 11.93 -0.58
CA THR A 30 16.38 12.75 0.63
C THR A 30 14.94 12.89 1.12
N ALA A 31 13.97 12.81 0.22
CA ALA A 31 12.55 13.06 0.48
C ALA A 31 11.64 11.86 0.17
N THR A 32 12.22 10.75 -0.29
CA THR A 32 11.50 9.54 -0.74
C THR A 32 12.13 8.28 -0.16
N ASN A 33 11.48 7.15 -0.41
CA ASN A 33 11.98 5.81 -0.05
C ASN A 33 13.20 5.35 -0.89
N GLY A 34 13.90 6.28 -1.56
CA GLY A 34 15.12 6.01 -2.33
C GLY A 34 14.94 5.24 -3.65
N LYS A 35 13.74 4.75 -3.97
CA LYS A 35 13.51 3.99 -5.20
C LYS A 35 13.58 4.89 -6.44
N LEU A 36 14.32 4.48 -7.46
CA LEU A 36 14.40 5.20 -8.73
C LEU A 36 13.10 5.03 -9.53
N SER A 37 12.23 6.05 -9.49
CA SER A 37 10.99 6.12 -10.27
C SER A 37 10.69 7.56 -10.65
N ILE A 38 10.00 7.79 -11.77
CA ILE A 38 9.62 9.14 -12.24
C ILE A 38 8.87 9.93 -11.15
N THR A 39 8.02 9.25 -10.38
CA THR A 39 7.27 9.88 -9.28
C THR A 39 8.20 10.36 -8.16
N ASN A 40 9.19 9.56 -7.78
CA ASN A 40 10.15 9.94 -6.76
C ASN A 40 11.08 11.04 -7.27
N VAL A 41 11.53 10.98 -8.52
CA VAL A 41 12.32 12.05 -9.15
C VAL A 41 11.56 13.37 -9.12
N ALA A 42 10.28 13.39 -9.47
CA ALA A 42 9.45 14.60 -9.41
C ALA A 42 9.39 15.17 -7.98
N ARG A 43 9.22 14.31 -6.98
CA ARG A 43 9.18 14.72 -5.56
C ARG A 43 10.51 15.26 -5.08
N GLU A 44 11.61 14.58 -5.37
CA GLU A 44 12.98 14.99 -5.00
C GLU A 44 13.44 16.26 -5.73
N ALA A 45 12.86 16.55 -6.90
CA ALA A 45 13.10 17.77 -7.67
C ALA A 45 12.14 18.92 -7.31
N GLY A 46 11.16 18.68 -6.42
CA GLY A 46 10.18 19.70 -6.01
C GLY A 46 9.23 20.15 -7.12
N VAL A 47 8.97 19.31 -8.13
CA VAL A 47 8.11 19.64 -9.27
C VAL A 47 6.91 18.70 -9.39
N SER A 48 5.89 19.13 -10.13
CA SER A 48 4.73 18.29 -10.40
C SER A 48 5.11 17.05 -11.22
N ARG A 49 4.37 15.95 -11.03
CA ARG A 49 4.51 14.74 -11.87
C ARG A 49 4.31 15.05 -13.35
N ALA A 50 3.34 15.91 -13.69
CA ALA A 50 3.08 16.30 -15.07
C ALA A 50 4.30 16.99 -15.72
N THR A 51 5.02 17.82 -14.95
CA THR A 51 6.28 18.43 -15.40
C THR A 51 7.35 17.37 -15.67
N ALA A 52 7.48 16.37 -14.80
CA ALA A 52 8.42 15.28 -14.98
C ALA A 52 8.12 14.44 -16.23
N TYR A 53 6.85 14.09 -16.47
CA TYR A 53 6.43 13.34 -17.67
C TYR A 53 6.56 14.13 -18.98
N ARG A 54 6.65 15.46 -18.94
CA ARG A 54 6.94 16.29 -20.12
C ARG A 54 8.44 16.44 -20.40
N CYS A 55 9.30 16.02 -19.48
CA CYS A 55 10.75 16.14 -19.61
C CYS A 55 11.30 14.96 -20.44
N SER A 56 11.44 15.16 -21.76
CA SER A 56 11.95 14.14 -22.69
C SER A 56 13.32 13.58 -22.30
N LYS A 57 14.22 14.43 -21.79
CA LYS A 57 15.55 14.01 -21.31
C LYS A 57 15.47 13.05 -20.14
N LEU A 58 14.55 13.27 -19.21
CA LEU A 58 14.35 12.36 -18.08
C LEU A 58 13.79 11.03 -18.56
N LEU A 59 12.81 11.05 -19.47
CA LEU A 59 12.21 9.83 -20.02
C LEU A 59 13.24 8.98 -20.76
N ALA A 60 14.10 9.60 -21.58
CA ALA A 60 15.19 8.90 -22.26
C ALA A 60 16.11 8.16 -21.28
N LEU A 61 16.47 8.76 -20.14
CA LEU A 61 17.28 8.11 -19.10
C LEU A 61 16.57 6.90 -18.45
N PHE A 62 15.25 6.89 -18.38
CA PHE A 62 14.49 5.75 -17.88
C PHE A 62 14.29 4.64 -18.93
N ASP A 63 14.35 4.98 -20.22
CA ASP A 63 14.30 4.02 -21.31
C ASP A 63 15.68 3.39 -21.61
N GLU A 64 16.77 4.15 -21.46
CA GLU A 64 18.15 3.68 -21.57
C GLU A 64 18.60 2.85 -20.37
N ALA A 65 18.10 3.17 -19.17
CA ALA A 65 18.36 2.35 -18.00
C ALA A 65 17.80 0.94 -18.26
N PRO A 66 18.61 -0.13 -18.08
CA PRO A 66 18.11 -1.49 -18.22
C PRO A 66 16.93 -1.64 -17.28
N LYS A 67 15.73 -1.76 -17.85
CA LYS A 67 14.51 -1.98 -17.07
C LYS A 67 14.82 -3.20 -16.19
N PRO A 68 14.84 -3.06 -14.85
CA PRO A 68 15.00 -4.22 -14.00
C PRO A 68 13.95 -5.23 -14.47
N PRO A 69 14.32 -6.52 -14.64
CA PRO A 69 13.38 -7.52 -15.12
C PRO A 69 12.11 -7.34 -14.29
N LYS A 70 10.98 -7.09 -14.97
CA LYS A 70 9.71 -6.78 -14.30
C LYS A 70 9.57 -7.79 -13.17
N ALA A 71 9.73 -7.34 -11.92
CA ALA A 71 9.60 -8.24 -10.79
C ALA A 71 8.20 -8.81 -10.93
N LYS A 72 8.11 -10.13 -11.14
CA LYS A 72 6.82 -10.84 -11.12
C LYS A 72 6.09 -10.31 -9.89
N PRO A 73 4.81 -9.89 -10.01
CA PRO A 73 4.10 -9.26 -8.91
C PRO A 73 4.35 -10.06 -7.65
N GLN A 74 5.00 -9.42 -6.69
CA GLN A 74 5.51 -10.05 -5.49
C GLN A 74 4.34 -10.77 -4.82
N SER A 75 4.43 -12.10 -4.81
CA SER A 75 3.46 -13.12 -4.42
C SER A 75 2.09 -12.63 -3.93
N THR A 76 1.05 -12.93 -4.72
CA THR A 76 -0.34 -13.03 -4.24
C THR A 76 -0.52 -14.03 -3.08
N SER A 77 0.49 -14.86 -2.79
CA SER A 77 0.52 -15.87 -1.72
C SER A 77 0.20 -15.28 -0.35
N GLY A 78 0.92 -14.24 0.11
CA GLY A 78 0.67 -13.67 1.45
C GLY A 78 -0.72 -13.05 1.62
N LYS A 79 -1.29 -12.46 0.56
CA LYS A 79 -2.68 -11.97 0.58
C LYS A 79 -3.70 -13.10 0.55
N ALA A 80 -3.39 -14.21 -0.13
CA ALA A 80 -4.26 -15.38 -0.17
C ALA A 80 -4.25 -16.12 1.17
N GLU A 81 -3.07 -16.30 1.77
CA GLU A 81 -2.90 -16.88 3.10
C GLU A 81 -3.64 -16.06 4.16
N LEU A 82 -3.49 -14.73 4.15
CA LEU A 82 -4.21 -13.86 5.07
C LEU A 82 -5.73 -13.98 4.92
N ARG A 83 -6.24 -14.04 3.67
CA ARG A 83 -7.67 -14.27 3.42
C ARG A 83 -8.13 -15.62 3.94
N ASN A 84 -7.33 -16.66 3.78
CA ASN A 84 -7.65 -18.00 4.26
C ASN A 84 -7.74 -18.03 5.80
N VAL A 85 -6.78 -17.40 6.49
CA VAL A 85 -6.80 -17.28 7.96
C VAL A 85 -8.03 -16.50 8.43
N ILE A 86 -8.36 -15.38 7.79
CA ILE A 86 -9.56 -14.59 8.13
C ILE A 86 -10.82 -15.45 7.99
N ASN A 87 -10.97 -16.17 6.88
CA ASN A 87 -12.15 -17.03 6.66
C ASN A 87 -12.23 -18.16 7.69
N GLN A 88 -11.10 -18.77 8.07
CA GLN A 88 -11.06 -19.79 9.12
C GLN A 88 -11.48 -19.24 10.48
N LEU A 89 -11.02 -18.04 10.84
CA LEU A 89 -11.39 -17.39 12.09
C LEU A 89 -12.89 -17.03 12.13
N LEU A 90 -13.43 -16.49 11.04
CA LEU A 90 -14.85 -16.18 10.94
C LEU A 90 -15.72 -17.43 11.11
N ASN A 91 -15.39 -18.53 10.43
CA ASN A 91 -16.10 -19.79 10.58
C ASN A 91 -16.05 -20.32 12.02
N ARG A 92 -14.89 -20.19 12.68
CA ARG A 92 -14.74 -20.61 14.07
C ARG A 92 -15.56 -19.76 15.04
N ILE A 93 -15.62 -18.44 14.81
CA ILE A 93 -16.46 -17.53 15.60
C ILE A 93 -17.93 -17.95 15.50
N ILE A 94 -18.44 -18.12 14.27
CA ILE A 94 -19.83 -18.54 14.03
C ILE A 94 -20.15 -19.85 14.76
N MET A 95 -19.26 -20.85 14.68
CA MET A 95 -19.46 -22.13 15.36
C MET A 95 -19.45 -22.01 16.89
N LEU A 96 -18.60 -21.15 17.44
CA LEU A 96 -18.53 -20.91 18.89
C LEU A 96 -19.74 -20.14 19.39
N GLU A 97 -20.23 -19.16 18.65
CA GLU A 97 -21.46 -18.42 18.97
C GLU A 97 -22.65 -19.37 19.01
N ALA A 98 -22.83 -20.23 18.00
CA ALA A 98 -23.89 -21.23 17.99
C ALA A 98 -23.79 -22.22 19.17
N ALA A 99 -22.57 -22.64 19.53
CA ALA A 99 -22.35 -23.52 20.67
C ALA A 99 -22.68 -22.85 22.02
N LEU A 100 -22.35 -21.56 22.16
CA LEU A 100 -22.71 -20.76 23.33
C LEU A 100 -24.23 -20.60 23.44
N GLU A 101 -24.91 -20.27 22.35
CA GLU A 101 -26.37 -20.16 22.32
C GLU A 101 -27.07 -21.47 22.75
N ALA A 102 -26.55 -22.61 22.28
CA ALA A 102 -27.05 -23.93 22.67
C ALA A 102 -26.86 -24.18 24.18
N LYS A 103 -25.69 -23.82 24.73
CA LYS A 103 -25.42 -23.95 26.17
C LYS A 103 -26.30 -23.02 27.01
N ASP A 104 -26.54 -21.80 26.54
CA ASP A 104 -27.44 -20.86 27.21
C ASP A 104 -28.90 -21.33 27.19
N ALA A 105 -29.33 -22.01 26.12
CA ALA A 105 -30.65 -22.62 26.06
C ALA A 105 -30.78 -23.79 27.06
N GLU A 106 -29.77 -24.64 27.14
CA GLU A 106 -29.71 -25.74 28.11
C GLU A 106 -29.75 -25.22 29.56
N LEU A 107 -28.96 -24.20 29.88
CA LEU A 107 -28.99 -23.55 31.20
C LEU A 107 -30.35 -22.93 31.53
N ARG A 108 -31.00 -22.29 30.55
CA ARG A 108 -32.35 -21.74 30.72
C ARG A 108 -33.37 -22.85 31.03
N GLN A 109 -33.30 -23.98 30.35
CA GLN A 109 -34.16 -25.14 30.60
C GLN A 109 -33.92 -25.73 31.99
N LEU A 110 -32.67 -25.92 32.41
CA LEU A 110 -32.37 -26.41 33.75
C LEU A 110 -32.87 -25.45 34.84
N ARG A 111 -32.71 -24.14 34.62
CA ARG A 111 -33.23 -23.11 35.54
C ARG A 111 -34.75 -23.11 35.67
N SER A 112 -35.50 -23.43 34.61
CA SER A 112 -36.96 -23.51 34.69
C SER A 112 -37.46 -24.75 35.42
N MET A 113 -36.66 -25.82 35.46
CA MET A 113 -36.96 -27.06 36.19
C MET A 113 -36.62 -26.97 37.69
N LEU A 114 -35.86 -25.96 38.11
CA LEU A 114 -35.56 -25.75 39.52
C LEU A 114 -36.81 -25.23 40.25
N PRO A 115 -37.17 -25.82 41.40
CA PRO A 115 -38.27 -25.32 42.22
C PRO A 115 -37.97 -23.89 42.67
N LYS A 116 -38.95 -22.98 42.55
CA LYS A 116 -38.80 -21.61 43.06
C LYS A 116 -38.51 -21.67 44.57
N PRO A 117 -37.57 -20.86 45.07
CA PRO A 117 -37.31 -20.81 46.50
C PRO A 117 -38.62 -20.48 47.22
N ARG A 118 -38.99 -21.31 48.21
CA ARG A 118 -40.14 -21.03 49.08
C ARG A 118 -39.95 -19.62 49.67
N PRO A 119 -40.96 -18.73 49.61
CA PRO A 119 -40.85 -17.47 50.34
C PRO A 119 -40.56 -17.80 51.80
N ALA A 120 -39.57 -17.13 52.39
CA ALA A 120 -39.26 -17.31 53.79
C ALA A 120 -40.49 -16.87 54.59
N ASP A 121 -41.18 -17.85 55.19
CA ASP A 121 -42.30 -17.60 56.07
C ASP A 121 -41.83 -16.66 57.20
N SER A 122 -42.52 -15.51 57.32
CA SER A 122 -42.27 -14.47 58.33
C SER A 122 -43.03 -14.77 59.61
#